data_AF-A0A2V8K742-F1
#
_entry.id   AF-A0A2V8K742-F1
#
_cell.length_a   1.000
_cell.length_b   1.000
_cell.length_c   1.000
_cell.angle_alpha   90.00
_cell.angle_beta   90.00
_cell.angle_gamma   90.00
#
_symmetry.space_group_name_H-M   'P 1'
#
loop_
_entity.id
_entity.type
_entity.pdbx_description
1 polymer ?
#
loop_
_entity_poly.entity_id
_entity_poly.type
_entity_poly.pdbx_seq_one_letter_code
_entity_poly.pdbx_strand_id
1 'polypeptide(L)'
;MSTFLSALGVDGNATPNLAPGFEREQIIWGAPNVSRDPTGRGRYFNPEAFSPPGDRELGNVGRNFLQGPGLATWDFTLSKNFQLREQTRLQFRAEAYNFLNRPNFSLPSSTIFSGSGSRIGSASVIDRTSTTARQIQFALKLT
;
A
#
# COMPACT_ATOMS: atom_id res chain seq x y z
N MET A 1 1.60 9.65 -5.01
CA MET A 1 2.97 9.10 -4.93
C MET A 1 2.89 7.62 -5.24
N SER A 2 3.68 7.10 -6.18
CA SER A 2 3.72 5.67 -6.51
C SER A 2 4.60 4.94 -5.51
N THR A 3 4.07 3.93 -4.81
CA THR A 3 4.87 3.04 -3.97
C THR A 3 5.26 1.82 -4.80
N PHE A 4 6.52 1.42 -4.73
CA PHE A 4 7.02 0.22 -5.42
C PHE A 4 7.30 -0.88 -4.40
N LEU A 5 7.06 -2.14 -4.78
CA LEU A 5 7.53 -3.28 -3.99
C LEU A 5 9.02 -3.48 -4.23
N SER A 6 9.83 -3.23 -3.20
CA SER A 6 11.28 -3.15 -3.31
C SER A 6 12.03 -4.48 -3.28
N ALA A 7 11.33 -5.62 -3.18
CA ALA A 7 11.93 -6.94 -3.31
C ALA A 7 10.83 -7.98 -3.53
N LEU A 8 10.61 -8.42 -4.76
CA LEU A 8 9.86 -9.65 -4.99
C LEU A 8 10.87 -10.77 -4.82
N GLY A 9 10.74 -11.57 -3.78
CA GLY A 9 11.82 -12.45 -3.32
C GLY A 9 11.43 -13.92 -3.17
N VAL A 10 12.36 -14.82 -3.49
CA VAL A 10 12.54 -16.09 -2.77
C VAL A 10 13.33 -15.76 -1.49
N ASP A 11 12.78 -16.07 -0.32
CA ASP A 11 13.36 -15.75 1.00
C ASP A 11 13.74 -14.28 1.24
N GLY A 12 13.17 -13.36 0.45
CA GLY A 12 13.40 -11.92 0.58
C GLY A 12 14.69 -11.38 -0.04
N ASN A 13 15.51 -12.21 -0.72
CA ASN A 13 16.81 -11.76 -1.27
C ASN A 13 17.03 -12.05 -2.76
N ALA A 14 16.41 -13.08 -3.35
CA ALA A 14 16.56 -13.42 -4.78
C ALA A 14 15.31 -13.04 -5.59
N THR A 15 15.47 -12.32 -6.69
CA THR A 15 14.34 -11.98 -7.59
C THR A 15 13.78 -13.25 -8.26
N PRO A 16 12.46 -13.32 -8.53
CA PRO A 16 11.87 -14.41 -9.29
C PRO A 16 12.16 -14.26 -10.79
N ASN A 17 11.82 -15.30 -11.53
CA ASN A 17 11.69 -15.25 -12.98
C ASN A 17 10.26 -14.84 -13.37
N LEU A 18 10.14 -14.08 -14.45
CA LEU A 18 8.90 -13.83 -15.16
C LEU A 18 8.61 -15.04 -16.05
N ALA A 19 7.44 -15.63 -15.88
CA ALA A 19 7.01 -16.78 -16.67
C ALA A 19 6.82 -16.35 -18.15
N PRO A 20 7.13 -17.23 -19.12
CA PRO A 20 6.96 -16.92 -20.54
C PRO A 20 5.54 -16.48 -20.88
N GLY A 21 5.40 -15.42 -21.68
CA GLY A 21 4.11 -14.92 -22.15
C GLY A 21 3.38 -13.97 -21.20
N PHE A 22 3.94 -13.63 -20.04
CA PHE A 22 3.43 -12.57 -19.19
C PHE A 22 4.13 -11.25 -19.49
N GLU A 23 3.36 -10.24 -19.87
CA GLU A 23 3.82 -8.85 -19.93
C GLU A 23 3.49 -8.12 -18.63
N ARG A 24 4.29 -7.12 -18.28
CA ARG A 24 4.18 -6.38 -17.00
C ARG A 24 2.78 -5.83 -16.77
N GLU A 25 2.16 -5.32 -17.82
CA GLU A 25 0.86 -4.64 -17.79
C GLU A 25 -0.30 -5.59 -17.45
N GLN A 26 -0.10 -6.90 -17.61
CA GLN A 26 -1.13 -7.92 -17.41
C GLN A 26 -1.09 -8.55 -16.01
N ILE A 27 -0.10 -8.19 -15.20
CA ILE A 27 0.19 -8.88 -13.93
C ILE A 27 -0.53 -8.21 -12.77
N ILE A 28 -0.72 -6.89 -12.79
CA ILE A 28 -1.37 -6.15 -11.69
C ILE A 28 -2.89 -6.14 -11.91
N TRP A 29 -3.63 -6.70 -10.96
CA TRP A 29 -5.10 -6.75 -10.96
C TRP A 29 -5.73 -5.63 -10.12
N GLY A 30 -4.99 -5.04 -9.20
CA GLY A 30 -5.41 -3.86 -8.45
C GLY A 30 -5.85 -4.14 -7.01
N ALA A 31 -6.07 -3.07 -6.24
CA ALA A 31 -6.37 -3.14 -4.81
C ALA A 31 -7.72 -3.84 -4.53
N PRO A 32 -7.96 -4.35 -3.32
CA PRO A 32 -9.14 -5.16 -3.00
C PRO A 32 -10.49 -4.52 -3.38
N ASN A 33 -10.62 -3.20 -3.30
CA ASN A 33 -11.84 -2.46 -3.65
C ASN A 33 -12.06 -2.24 -5.16
N VAL A 34 -11.06 -2.53 -5.99
CA VAL A 34 -11.08 -2.37 -7.46
C VAL A 34 -10.39 -3.55 -8.16
N SER A 35 -10.36 -4.72 -7.51
CA SER A 35 -9.61 -5.88 -8.01
C SER A 35 -10.23 -6.41 -9.29
N ARG A 36 -9.39 -6.66 -10.29
CA ARG A 36 -9.73 -7.29 -11.57
C ARG A 36 -9.30 -8.76 -11.61
N ASP A 37 -9.14 -9.38 -10.45
CA ASP A 37 -8.71 -10.78 -10.30
C ASP A 37 -9.75 -11.75 -10.91
N PRO A 38 -9.40 -12.48 -11.98
CA PRO A 38 -10.31 -13.43 -12.62
C PRO A 38 -10.59 -14.67 -11.75
N THR A 39 -9.76 -14.94 -10.73
CA THR A 39 -9.94 -16.07 -9.81
C THR A 39 -10.94 -15.78 -8.70
N GLY A 40 -11.37 -14.53 -8.54
CA GLY A 40 -12.29 -14.10 -7.48
C GLY A 40 -11.70 -14.17 -6.06
N ARG A 41 -10.38 -14.34 -5.92
CA ARG A 41 -9.69 -14.46 -4.63
C ARG A 41 -9.22 -13.13 -4.05
N GLY A 42 -9.51 -12.02 -4.74
CA GLY A 42 -9.13 -10.67 -4.30
C GLY A 42 -7.62 -10.42 -4.36
N ARG A 43 -6.91 -11.12 -5.26
CA ARG A 43 -5.46 -10.98 -5.42
C ARG A 43 -5.10 -9.63 -6.05
N TYR A 44 -4.00 -9.04 -5.59
CA TYR A 44 -3.49 -7.77 -6.10
C TYR A 44 -2.77 -7.91 -7.44
N PHE A 45 -2.09 -9.04 -7.63
CA PHE A 45 -1.38 -9.39 -8.86
C PHE A 45 -1.48 -10.89 -9.17
N ASN A 46 -1.15 -11.31 -10.40
CA ASN A 46 -1.10 -12.71 -10.78
C ASN A 46 0.17 -13.39 -10.25
N PRO A 47 0.10 -14.28 -9.24
CA PRO A 47 1.29 -14.98 -8.76
C PRO A 47 1.82 -16.03 -9.76
N GLU A 48 0.99 -16.49 -10.71
CA GLU A 48 1.40 -17.44 -11.75
C GLU A 48 2.31 -16.82 -12.81
N ALA A 49 2.38 -15.48 -12.86
CA ALA A 49 3.33 -14.77 -13.70
C ALA A 49 4.78 -14.93 -13.24
N PHE A 50 5.01 -15.50 -12.05
CA PHE A 50 6.33 -15.67 -11.49
C PHE A 50 6.68 -17.15 -11.32
N SER A 51 7.96 -17.46 -11.44
CA SER A 51 8.56 -18.76 -11.05
C SER A 51 9.81 -18.52 -10.20
N PRO A 52 10.19 -19.46 -9.33
CA PRO A 52 11.48 -19.36 -8.63
C PRO A 52 12.62 -19.40 -9.65
N PRO A 53 13.74 -18.69 -9.40
CA PRO A 53 14.95 -18.88 -10.18
C PRO A 53 15.51 -20.30 -9.98
N GLY A 54 16.30 -20.80 -10.92
CA GLY A 54 17.00 -22.08 -10.75
C GLY A 54 17.96 -22.05 -9.56
N ASP A 55 18.40 -23.23 -9.11
CA ASP A 55 19.33 -23.34 -8.00
C ASP A 55 20.62 -22.53 -8.26
N ARG A 56 20.88 -21.55 -7.38
CA ARG A 56 22.02 -20.62 -7.49
C ARG A 56 21.96 -19.70 -8.72
N GLU A 57 20.79 -19.51 -9.32
CA GLU A 57 20.57 -18.54 -10.39
C GLU A 57 19.96 -17.23 -9.86
N LEU A 58 20.23 -16.14 -10.58
CA LEU A 58 19.53 -14.87 -10.36
C LEU A 58 18.25 -14.86 -11.20
N GLY A 59 17.16 -14.35 -10.64
CA GLY A 59 15.93 -14.16 -11.41
C GLY A 59 16.03 -13.02 -12.42
N ASN A 60 15.22 -13.10 -13.47
CA ASN A 60 15.19 -12.11 -14.54
C ASN A 60 14.26 -10.90 -14.27
N VAL A 61 13.49 -10.92 -13.18
CA VAL A 61 12.61 -9.79 -12.81
C VAL A 61 13.44 -8.68 -12.16
N GLY A 62 13.33 -7.47 -12.70
CA GLY A 62 13.97 -6.28 -12.13
C GLY A 62 13.41 -5.89 -10.76
N ARG A 63 14.20 -5.14 -9.99
CA ARG A 63 13.73 -4.52 -8.75
C ARG A 63 12.57 -3.55 -9.05
N ASN A 64 11.59 -3.44 -8.14
CA ASN A 64 10.42 -2.56 -8.30
C ASN A 64 9.52 -2.92 -9.50
N PHE A 65 9.56 -4.17 -9.96
CA PHE A 65 8.74 -4.64 -11.09
C PHE A 65 7.23 -4.49 -10.81
N LEU A 66 6.78 -4.87 -9.61
CA LEU A 66 5.41 -4.63 -9.16
C LEU A 66 5.26 -3.26 -8.50
N GLN A 67 4.22 -2.55 -8.93
CA GLN A 67 3.79 -1.28 -8.37
C GLN A 67 2.67 -1.52 -7.35
N GLY A 68 2.79 -0.94 -6.17
CA GLY A 68 1.80 -1.04 -5.10
C GLY A 68 0.56 -0.16 -5.32
N PRO A 69 -0.47 -0.33 -4.48
CA PRO A 69 -1.66 0.52 -4.52
C PRO A 69 -1.31 2.00 -4.35
N GLY A 70 -2.02 2.86 -5.10
CA GLY A 70 -1.86 4.30 -4.96
C GLY A 70 -2.31 4.81 -3.57
N LEU A 71 -1.47 5.63 -2.94
CA LEU A 71 -1.75 6.32 -1.69
C LEU A 71 -2.18 7.77 -1.94
N ALA A 72 -3.28 8.17 -1.31
CA ALA A 72 -3.78 9.54 -1.31
C ALA A 72 -4.51 9.85 0.00
N THR A 73 -4.16 10.97 0.63
CA THR A 73 -4.79 11.50 1.84
C THR A 73 -5.05 12.99 1.67
N TRP A 74 -6.06 13.48 2.40
CA TRP A 74 -6.41 14.90 2.47
C TRP A 74 -6.53 15.26 3.94
N ASP A 75 -5.70 16.17 4.41
CA ASP A 75 -5.65 16.58 5.80
C ASP A 75 -5.99 18.07 5.88
N PHE A 76 -6.85 18.43 6.84
CA PHE A 76 -7.36 19.78 7.01
C PHE A 76 -7.12 20.29 8.43
N THR A 77 -6.69 21.53 8.55
CA THR A 77 -6.59 22.25 9.81
C THR A 77 -7.34 23.57 9.71
N LEU A 78 -8.26 23.80 10.64
CA LEU A 78 -8.95 25.06 10.82
C LEU A 78 -8.58 25.63 12.18
N SER A 79 -8.17 26.89 12.23
CA SER A 79 -7.99 27.59 13.50
C SER A 79 -8.64 28.96 13.46
N LYS A 80 -9.38 29.29 14.52
CA LYS A 80 -10.07 30.57 14.69
C LYS A 80 -9.77 31.13 16.06
N ASN A 81 -9.38 32.41 16.09
CA ASN A 81 -9.26 33.19 17.30
C ASN A 81 -10.55 33.97 17.53
N PHE A 82 -11.10 33.84 18.72
CA PHE A 82 -12.20 34.63 19.24
C PHE A 82 -11.62 35.61 20.26
N GLN A 83 -11.78 36.91 20.03
CA GLN A 83 -11.45 37.91 21.03
C GLN A 83 -12.59 37.94 22.06
N LEU A 84 -12.31 37.50 23.29
CA LEU A 84 -13.33 37.48 24.36
C LEU A 84 -13.34 38.81 25.12
N ARG A 85 -12.15 39.35 25.44
CA ARG A 85 -11.93 40.63 26.10
C ARG A 85 -10.62 41.25 25.58
N GLU A 86 -10.28 42.47 25.99
CA GLU A 86 -9.09 43.19 25.50
C GLU A 86 -7.79 42.38 25.60
N GLN A 87 -7.60 41.65 26.69
CA GLN A 87 -6.42 40.82 26.93
C GLN A 87 -6.72 39.30 26.93
N THR A 88 -7.94 38.89 26.56
CA THR A 88 -8.34 37.48 26.57
C THR A 88 -8.79 37.02 25.20
N ARG A 89 -8.13 35.98 24.69
CA ARG A 89 -8.41 35.33 23.41
C ARG A 89 -8.62 33.84 23.61
N LEU A 90 -9.68 33.33 22.99
CA LEU A 90 -9.92 31.90 22.86
C LEU A 90 -9.55 31.46 21.45
N GLN A 91 -8.59 30.56 21.33
CA GLN A 91 -8.26 29.89 20.08
C GLN A 91 -8.97 28.54 20.04
N PHE A 92 -9.83 28.37 19.04
CA PHE A 92 -10.36 27.07 18.65
C PHE A 92 -9.53 26.51 17.50
N ARG A 93 -9.25 25.21 17.57
CA ARG A 93 -8.63 24.47 16.48
C ARG A 93 -9.39 23.17 16.22
N ALA A 94 -9.64 22.89 14.96
CA ALA A 94 -10.14 21.61 14.48
C ALA A 94 -9.14 21.06 13.46
N GLU A 95 -8.78 19.79 13.60
CA GLU A 95 -7.89 19.08 12.67
C GLU A 95 -8.59 17.79 12.23
N ALA A 96 -8.55 17.50 10.93
CA ALA A 96 -9.11 16.30 10.34
C ALA A 96 -8.08 15.63 9.44
N TYR A 97 -7.64 14.43 9.82
CA TYR A 97 -6.72 13.59 9.06
C TYR A 97 -7.50 12.54 8.27
N ASN A 98 -7.03 12.22 7.06
CA ASN A 98 -7.75 11.38 6.11
C ASN A 98 -9.22 11.83 5.97
N PHE A 99 -9.42 13.12 5.67
CA PHE A 99 -10.71 13.77 5.64
C PHE A 99 -11.70 13.10 4.67
N LEU A 100 -11.25 12.61 3.52
CA LEU A 100 -12.12 11.85 2.60
C LEU A 100 -12.39 10.40 3.05
N ASN A 101 -11.79 9.95 4.17
CA ASN A 101 -11.85 8.58 4.67
C ASN A 101 -11.48 7.54 3.58
N ARG A 102 -10.46 7.84 2.78
CA ARG A 102 -10.00 6.95 1.72
C ARG A 102 -9.20 5.79 2.34
N PRO A 103 -9.51 4.53 2.03
CA PRO A 103 -8.66 3.40 2.39
C PRO A 103 -7.33 3.48 1.61
N ASN A 104 -6.22 3.54 2.32
CA ASN A 104 -4.89 3.41 1.73
C ASN A 104 -4.36 2.02 2.04
N PHE A 105 -4.41 1.14 1.04
CA PHE A 105 -4.00 -0.25 1.15
C PHE A 105 -2.48 -0.37 1.31
N SER A 106 -2.04 -1.32 2.14
CA SER A 106 -0.64 -1.69 2.25
C SER A 106 -0.14 -2.42 1.00
N LEU A 107 1.18 -2.59 0.92
CA LEU A 107 1.76 -3.46 -0.10
C LEU A 107 1.40 -4.93 0.21
N PRO A 108 1.16 -5.76 -0.82
CA PRO A 108 1.12 -7.21 -0.66
C PRO A 108 2.47 -7.75 -0.15
N SER A 109 2.50 -9.01 0.27
CA SER A 109 3.76 -9.66 0.68
C SER A 109 4.81 -9.55 -0.44
N SER A 110 6.00 -9.12 -0.05
CA SER A 110 7.15 -9.01 -0.95
C SER A 110 7.76 -10.38 -1.25
N THR A 111 7.48 -11.39 -0.44
CA THR A 111 7.95 -12.77 -0.66
C THR A 111 6.89 -13.56 -1.43
N ILE A 112 7.26 -14.05 -2.63
CA ILE A 112 6.36 -14.84 -3.49
C ILE A 112 6.56 -16.34 -3.27
N PHE A 113 7.79 -16.77 -3.02
CA PHE A 113 8.16 -18.16 -2.82
C PHE A 113 8.92 -18.36 -1.50
N SER A 114 8.70 -19.51 -0.86
CA SER A 114 9.57 -19.99 0.22
C SER A 114 10.92 -20.46 -0.33
N GLY A 115 11.90 -20.68 0.54
CA GLY A 115 13.22 -21.21 0.15
C GLY A 115 13.20 -22.60 -0.46
N SER A 116 12.10 -23.34 -0.31
CA SER A 116 11.84 -24.59 -1.03
C SER A 116 11.26 -24.39 -2.43
N GLY A 117 11.14 -23.15 -2.92
CA GLY A 117 10.55 -22.80 -4.21
C GLY A 117 9.02 -22.88 -4.26
N SER A 118 8.35 -23.15 -3.14
CA SER A 118 6.88 -23.24 -3.09
C SER A 118 6.23 -21.86 -2.99
N ARG A 119 5.11 -21.66 -3.70
CA ARG A 119 4.36 -20.39 -3.65
C ARG A 119 3.81 -20.14 -2.25
N ILE A 120 3.97 -18.91 -1.75
CA ILE A 120 3.38 -18.46 -0.50
C ILE A 120 1.97 -17.95 -0.74
N GLY A 121 0.99 -18.46 0.00
CA GLY A 121 -0.42 -18.10 -0.16
C GLY A 121 -0.73 -16.60 0.03
N SER A 122 0.06 -15.89 0.83
CA SER A 122 -0.09 -14.46 1.10
C SER A 122 0.62 -13.54 0.09
N ALA A 123 1.39 -14.07 -0.86
CA ALA A 123 2.22 -13.29 -1.79
C ALA A 123 1.46 -12.17 -2.51
N SER A 124 0.19 -12.40 -2.87
CA SER A 124 -0.65 -11.47 -3.64
C SER A 124 -1.83 -10.91 -2.84
N VAL A 125 -1.86 -11.15 -1.53
CA VAL A 125 -2.97 -10.72 -0.67
C VAL A 125 -2.64 -9.38 -0.05
N ILE A 126 -3.60 -8.46 -0.06
CA ILE A 126 -3.57 -7.25 0.77
C ILE A 126 -4.70 -7.34 1.79
N ASP A 127 -4.34 -7.47 3.06
CA ASP A 127 -5.26 -7.61 4.18
C ASP A 127 -5.21 -6.43 5.17
N ARG A 128 -4.40 -5.41 4.86
CA ARG A 128 -4.11 -4.27 5.74
C ARG A 128 -4.10 -2.95 5.00
N THR A 129 -4.37 -1.88 5.74
CA THR A 129 -4.14 -0.50 5.32
C THR A 129 -2.85 0.05 5.90
N SER A 130 -2.20 0.96 5.17
CA SER A 130 -0.95 1.61 5.59
C SER A 130 -1.18 2.94 6.31
N THR A 131 -2.40 3.48 6.28
CA THR A 131 -2.77 4.70 7.01
C THR A 131 -3.93 4.42 7.97
N THR A 132 -4.11 5.31 8.94
CA THR A 132 -5.28 5.32 9.80
C THR A 132 -6.56 5.66 9.02
N ALA A 133 -7.69 5.26 9.59
CA ALA A 133 -8.99 5.79 9.20
C ALA A 133 -9.08 7.29 9.53
N ARG A 134 -10.16 7.95 9.09
CA ARG A 134 -10.40 9.37 9.41
C ARG A 134 -10.26 9.63 10.91
N GLN A 135 -9.45 10.63 11.27
CA GLN A 135 -9.32 11.12 12.63
C GLN A 135 -9.72 12.59 12.66
N ILE A 136 -10.54 12.98 13.63
CA ILE A 136 -10.94 14.37 13.84
C ILE A 136 -10.61 14.72 15.28
N GLN A 137 -9.91 15.82 15.49
CA GLN A 137 -9.55 16.31 16.81
C GLN A 137 -9.82 17.80 16.96
N PHE A 138 -10.16 18.18 18.18
CA PHE A 138 -10.48 19.54 18.56
C PHE A 138 -9.58 19.98 19.70
N ALA A 139 -9.16 21.24 19.68
CA ALA A 139 -8.39 21.85 20.75
C ALA A 139 -8.91 23.26 21.06
N LEU A 140 -8.82 23.63 22.33
CA LEU A 140 -9.10 24.97 22.83
C LEU A 140 -7.87 25.48 23.58
N LYS A 141 -7.47 26.71 23.30
CA LYS A 141 -6.42 27.41 24.04
C LYS A 141 -6.92 28.78 24.47
N LEU A 142 -6.82 29.07 25.76
CA LEU A 142 -7.10 30.39 26.33
C LEU A 142 -5.77 31.11 26.58
N THR A 143 -5.68 32.36 26.13
CA THR A 143 -4.53 33.26 26.38
C THR A 143 -5.02 34.63 26.77
#